data_AF-A0A8T4BVC7-F1
#
_entry.id   AF-A0A8T4BVC7-F1
#
_cell.length_a   1.000
_cell.length_b   1.000
_cell.length_c   1.000
_cell.angle_alpha   90.00
_cell.angle_beta   90.00
_cell.angle_gamma   90.00
#
_symmetry.space_group_name_H-M   'P 1'
#
loop_
_entity.id
_entity.type
_entity.pdbx_description
1 polymer ?
#
loop_
_entity_poly.entity_id
_entity_poly.type
_entity_poly.pdbx_seq_one_letter_code
_entity_poly.pdbx_strand_id
1 'polypeptide(L)'
;MNKKAVLFLPVFSVLIFIVLTYMFFVFSVNEEKVKEKIGFGDLQLELFNTYFEGEKDNFYYEKFIEYSILKTSSDFKKQGGLKPDCNNILKFDTDYEPDYIDYYLELFNKNTGDLDIKEPKLEDNFIILTLNKKYQKTGEDYEFTYTKEFSFKKKISIDINALNELKNNIKTCLQDNDQSQICLDYSKKEDNILTYEIETEPNLYDDSNLIFKLDLDDTGVITSIL
;
A
#
# COMPACT_ATOMS: atom_id res chain seq x y z
N MET A 1 -50.55 36.65 -43.47
CA MET A 1 -50.36 35.38 -42.73
C MET A 1 -51.32 34.32 -43.27
N ASN A 2 -50.80 33.19 -43.76
CA ASN A 2 -51.59 32.15 -44.41
C ASN A 2 -52.42 31.37 -43.38
N LYS A 3 -53.74 31.64 -43.33
CA LYS A 3 -54.68 31.05 -42.36
C LYS A 3 -54.78 29.51 -42.42
N LYS A 4 -54.27 28.88 -43.48
CA LYS A 4 -54.24 27.41 -43.63
C LYS A 4 -53.14 26.72 -42.78
N ALA A 5 -52.05 27.42 -42.46
CA ALA A 5 -50.94 26.84 -41.68
C ALA A 5 -51.28 26.71 -40.18
N VAL A 6 -52.15 27.59 -39.66
CA VAL A 6 -52.52 27.63 -38.23
C VAL A 6 -53.41 26.45 -37.83
N LEU A 7 -54.18 25.89 -38.77
CA LEU A 7 -55.04 24.72 -38.54
C LEU A 7 -54.30 23.37 -38.72
N PHE A 8 -53.16 23.35 -39.41
CA PHE A 8 -52.39 22.11 -39.65
C PHE A 8 -51.49 21.74 -38.47
N LEU A 9 -50.98 22.73 -37.73
CA LEU A 9 -50.09 22.54 -36.58
C LEU A 9 -50.69 21.68 -35.44
N PRO A 10 -51.96 21.88 -35.02
CA PRO A 10 -52.58 21.04 -33.99
C PRO A 10 -52.85 19.61 -34.46
N VAL A 11 -53.17 19.41 -35.75
CA VAL A 11 -53.41 18.06 -36.29
C VAL A 11 -52.09 17.28 -36.38
N PHE A 12 -51.02 17.96 -36.78
CA PHE A 12 -49.69 17.38 -36.86
C PHE A 12 -49.12 17.01 -35.49
N SER A 13 -49.38 17.82 -34.45
CA SER A 13 -48.94 17.52 -33.08
C SER A 13 -49.67 16.30 -32.50
N VAL A 14 -50.97 16.15 -32.77
CA VAL A 14 -51.74 14.95 -32.35
C VAL A 14 -51.22 13.70 -33.06
N LEU A 15 -50.93 13.78 -34.36
CA LEU A 15 -50.35 12.67 -35.13
C LEU A 15 -48.97 12.26 -34.60
N ILE A 16 -48.09 13.21 -34.31
CA ILE A 16 -46.78 12.94 -33.68
C ILE A 16 -46.97 12.26 -32.33
N PHE A 17 -47.91 12.75 -31.51
CA PHE A 17 -48.17 12.18 -30.19
C PHE A 17 -48.64 10.73 -30.27
N ILE A 18 -49.51 10.39 -31.22
CA ILE A 18 -49.96 9.01 -31.45
C ILE A 18 -48.79 8.12 -31.88
N VAL A 19 -47.95 8.58 -32.82
CA VAL A 19 -46.79 7.81 -33.30
C VAL A 19 -45.77 7.59 -32.17
N LEU A 20 -45.48 8.62 -31.38
CA LEU A 20 -44.55 8.51 -30.24
C LEU A 20 -45.12 7.59 -29.15
N THR A 21 -46.42 7.66 -28.87
CA THR A 21 -47.07 6.78 -27.89
C THR A 21 -47.06 5.33 -28.36
N TYR A 22 -47.32 5.08 -29.66
CA TYR A 22 -47.24 3.74 -30.23
C TYR A 22 -45.81 3.21 -30.23
N MET A 23 -44.82 4.02 -30.58
CA MET A 23 -43.40 3.66 -30.49
C MET A 23 -43.03 3.32 -29.04
N PHE A 24 -43.40 4.16 -28.07
CA PHE A 24 -43.15 3.91 -26.64
C PHE A 24 -43.83 2.62 -26.15
N PHE A 25 -45.06 2.35 -26.59
CA PHE A 25 -45.77 1.10 -26.29
C PHE A 25 -45.06 -0.11 -26.91
N VAL A 26 -44.65 -0.04 -28.18
CA VAL A 26 -43.91 -1.11 -28.85
C VAL A 26 -42.57 -1.37 -28.17
N PHE A 27 -41.86 -0.32 -27.74
CA PHE A 27 -40.60 -0.46 -26.98
C PHE A 27 -40.83 -1.03 -25.57
N SER A 28 -41.86 -0.57 -24.86
CA SER A 28 -42.14 -0.97 -23.47
C SER A 28 -42.82 -2.33 -23.35
N VAL A 29 -43.60 -2.76 -24.36
CA VAL A 29 -44.39 -4.00 -24.31
C VAL A 29 -43.68 -5.17 -25.00
N ASN A 30 -42.74 -4.91 -25.92
CA ASN A 30 -41.90 -5.98 -26.49
C ASN A 30 -40.68 -6.36 -25.62
N GLU A 31 -40.61 -5.91 -24.36
CA GLU A 31 -39.56 -6.34 -23.41
C GLU A 31 -39.47 -7.87 -23.29
N GLU A 32 -40.54 -8.63 -23.54
CA GLU A 32 -40.51 -10.09 -23.52
C GLU A 32 -39.79 -10.73 -24.72
N LYS A 33 -39.65 -10.04 -25.86
CA LYS A 33 -38.93 -10.56 -27.05
C LYS A 33 -37.52 -9.98 -27.22
N VAL A 34 -37.15 -8.98 -26.43
CA VAL A 34 -35.79 -8.42 -26.42
C VAL A 34 -34.86 -9.15 -25.44
N LYS A 35 -35.40 -10.00 -24.56
CA LYS A 35 -34.60 -10.84 -23.64
C LYS A 35 -33.76 -11.93 -24.30
N GLU A 36 -33.94 -12.21 -25.60
CA GLU A 36 -33.18 -13.25 -26.32
C GLU A 36 -31.95 -12.74 -27.09
N LYS A 37 -31.64 -11.44 -27.03
CA LYS A 37 -30.36 -10.92 -27.55
C LYS A 37 -29.82 -9.90 -26.57
N ILE A 38 -28.75 -10.27 -25.86
CA ILE A 38 -27.97 -9.40 -24.97
C ILE A 38 -27.86 -8.03 -25.63
N GLY A 39 -28.52 -7.03 -25.04
CA GLY A 39 -28.62 -5.70 -25.62
C GLY A 39 -27.29 -4.99 -25.51
N PHE A 40 -26.99 -4.08 -26.44
CA PHE A 40 -25.80 -3.21 -26.38
C PHE A 40 -25.69 -2.45 -25.04
N GLY A 41 -26.83 -2.23 -24.36
CA GLY A 41 -26.90 -1.64 -23.01
C GLY A 41 -26.40 -2.56 -21.89
N ASP A 42 -26.62 -3.88 -21.98
CA ASP A 42 -26.17 -4.83 -20.94
C ASP A 42 -24.65 -4.99 -20.97
N LEU A 43 -24.03 -5.02 -22.15
CA LEU A 43 -22.58 -5.02 -22.33
C LEU A 43 -21.93 -3.71 -21.82
N GLN A 44 -22.57 -2.56 -22.05
CA GLN A 44 -22.10 -1.27 -21.53
C GLN A 44 -22.21 -1.19 -20.01
N LEU A 45 -23.30 -1.71 -19.44
CA LEU A 45 -23.50 -1.79 -17.99
C LEU A 45 -22.46 -2.71 -17.35
N GLU A 46 -22.16 -3.84 -17.99
CA GLU A 46 -21.17 -4.79 -17.51
C GLU A 46 -19.74 -4.23 -17.53
N LEU A 47 -19.40 -3.47 -18.57
CA LEU A 47 -18.14 -2.75 -18.67
C LEU A 47 -18.02 -1.65 -17.59
N PHE A 48 -19.10 -0.90 -17.34
CA PHE A 48 -19.15 0.10 -16.29
C PHE A 48 -19.01 -0.52 -14.89
N ASN A 49 -19.70 -1.64 -14.63
CA ASN A 49 -19.58 -2.37 -13.36
C ASN A 49 -18.16 -2.88 -13.15
N THR A 50 -17.53 -3.44 -14.18
CA THR A 50 -16.13 -3.91 -14.12
C THR A 50 -15.17 -2.76 -13.79
N TYR A 51 -15.39 -1.58 -14.36
CA TYR A 51 -14.63 -0.39 -14.02
C TYR A 51 -14.84 0.06 -12.57
N PHE A 52 -16.09 0.12 -12.11
CA PHE A 52 -16.42 0.54 -10.75
C PHE A 52 -15.88 -0.42 -9.69
N GLU A 53 -15.93 -1.73 -9.96
CA GLU A 53 -15.29 -2.77 -9.14
C GLU A 53 -13.77 -2.54 -9.06
N GLY A 54 -13.12 -2.21 -10.18
CA GLY A 54 -11.69 -1.87 -10.20
C GLY A 54 -11.31 -0.63 -9.39
N GLU A 55 -12.17 0.40 -9.34
CA GLU A 55 -11.95 1.58 -8.47
C GLU A 55 -12.17 1.27 -6.99
N LYS A 56 -13.21 0.49 -6.68
CA LYS A 56 -13.48 0.03 -5.31
C LYS A 56 -12.31 -0.81 -4.77
N ASP A 57 -11.77 -1.70 -5.59
CA ASP A 57 -10.60 -2.50 -5.23
C ASP A 57 -9.35 -1.65 -5.05
N ASN A 58 -9.13 -0.62 -5.88
CA ASN A 58 -8.04 0.34 -5.66
C ASN A 58 -8.08 0.94 -4.25
N PHE A 59 -9.24 1.39 -3.81
CA PHE A 59 -9.44 1.93 -2.47
C PHE A 59 -9.14 0.89 -1.38
N TYR A 60 -9.60 -0.36 -1.56
CA TYR A 60 -9.27 -1.42 -0.60
C TYR A 60 -7.79 -1.73 -0.56
N TYR A 61 -7.11 -1.80 -1.71
CA TYR A 61 -5.66 -1.99 -1.77
C TYR A 61 -4.94 -0.83 -1.11
N GLU A 62 -5.34 0.41 -1.35
CA GLU A 62 -4.74 1.57 -0.68
C GLU A 62 -4.82 1.43 0.84
N LYS A 63 -6.01 1.09 1.36
CA LYS A 63 -6.23 0.91 2.81
C LYS A 63 -5.49 -0.29 3.37
N PHE A 64 -5.40 -1.38 2.60
CA PHE A 64 -4.66 -2.57 3.00
C PHE A 64 -3.16 -2.30 3.03
N ILE A 65 -2.61 -1.59 2.04
CA ILE A 65 -1.20 -1.18 2.02
C ILE A 65 -0.90 -0.24 3.19
N GLU A 66 -1.77 0.74 3.48
CA GLU A 66 -1.64 1.58 4.68
C GLU A 66 -1.61 0.73 5.95
N TYR A 67 -2.52 -0.24 6.07
CA TYR A 67 -2.54 -1.18 7.19
C TYR A 67 -1.23 -1.98 7.29
N SER A 68 -0.75 -2.55 6.19
CA SER A 68 0.48 -3.35 6.16
C SER A 68 1.70 -2.51 6.54
N ILE A 69 1.78 -1.25 6.13
CA ILE A 69 2.84 -0.32 6.55
C ILE A 69 2.79 -0.10 8.07
N LEU A 70 1.61 0.23 8.61
CA LEU A 70 1.46 0.49 10.04
C LEU A 70 1.81 -0.74 10.89
N LYS A 71 1.35 -1.91 10.44
CA LYS A 71 1.65 -3.19 11.08
C LYS A 71 3.14 -3.51 11.03
N THR A 72 3.77 -3.30 9.87
CA THR A 72 5.22 -3.49 9.68
C THR A 72 6.02 -2.58 10.60
N SER A 73 5.68 -1.30 10.68
CA SER A 73 6.31 -0.36 11.63
C SER A 73 6.18 -0.84 13.07
N SER A 74 5.01 -1.32 13.51
CA SER A 74 4.86 -1.83 14.88
C SER A 74 5.71 -3.08 15.12
N ASP A 75 5.72 -4.03 14.18
CA ASP A 75 6.48 -5.26 14.34
C ASP A 75 8.00 -4.99 14.33
N PHE A 76 8.46 -4.05 13.51
CA PHE A 76 9.84 -3.57 13.49
C PHE A 76 10.23 -2.91 14.82
N LYS A 77 9.38 -2.02 15.36
CA LYS A 77 9.60 -1.36 16.67
C LYS A 77 9.70 -2.37 17.82
N LYS A 78 8.77 -3.32 17.88
CA LYS A 78 8.72 -4.36 18.93
C LYS A 78 10.00 -5.20 18.99
N GLN A 79 10.68 -5.33 17.85
CA GLN A 79 11.92 -6.09 17.75
C GLN A 79 13.18 -5.22 17.80
N GLY A 80 13.03 -3.92 18.09
CA GLY A 80 14.16 -2.97 18.10
C GLY A 80 14.85 -2.81 16.75
N GLY A 81 14.15 -3.12 15.65
CA GLY A 81 14.71 -3.14 14.29
C GLY A 81 15.56 -4.37 13.96
N LEU A 82 15.52 -5.43 14.78
CA LEU A 82 16.29 -6.65 14.58
C LEU A 82 15.40 -7.83 14.20
N LYS A 83 16.02 -8.93 13.73
CA LYS A 83 15.30 -10.19 13.49
C LYS A 83 14.84 -10.82 14.82
N PRO A 84 13.76 -11.65 14.82
CA PRO A 84 13.17 -12.16 16.06
C PRO A 84 14.13 -12.93 16.98
N ASP A 85 15.14 -13.59 16.40
CA ASP A 85 16.08 -14.42 17.14
C ASP A 85 17.20 -13.61 17.86
N CYS A 86 17.21 -12.28 17.70
CA CYS A 86 18.26 -11.40 18.23
C CYS A 86 18.01 -10.92 19.67
N ASN A 87 16.90 -11.32 20.31
CA ASN A 87 16.49 -10.83 21.64
C ASN A 87 16.47 -9.30 21.78
N ASN A 88 16.22 -8.57 20.68
CA ASN A 88 16.26 -7.11 20.60
C ASN A 88 17.60 -6.48 21.01
N ILE A 89 18.70 -7.21 20.91
CA ILE A 89 20.06 -6.74 21.20
C ILE A 89 20.91 -6.90 19.94
N LEU A 90 21.44 -5.79 19.45
CA LEU A 90 22.34 -5.76 18.31
C LEU A 90 23.70 -6.33 18.71
N LYS A 91 24.27 -7.13 17.81
CA LYS A 91 25.67 -7.59 17.82
C LYS A 91 26.23 -7.40 16.42
N PHE A 92 27.35 -6.69 16.27
CA PHE A 92 27.92 -6.48 14.94
C PHE A 92 28.56 -7.76 14.39
N ASP A 93 28.65 -7.83 13.07
CA ASP A 93 29.28 -8.93 12.33
C ASP A 93 28.64 -10.32 12.61
N THR A 94 27.36 -10.31 12.97
CA THR A 94 26.51 -11.50 13.13
C THR A 94 25.23 -11.35 12.30
N ASP A 95 24.43 -12.41 12.20
CA ASP A 95 23.09 -12.36 11.59
C ASP A 95 22.11 -11.40 12.32
N TYR A 96 22.52 -10.84 13.47
CA TYR A 96 21.76 -9.88 14.25
C TYR A 96 21.98 -8.43 13.80
N GLU A 97 22.85 -8.20 12.81
CA GLU A 97 23.05 -6.90 12.14
C GLU A 97 22.39 -6.90 10.75
N PRO A 98 21.04 -6.88 10.65
CA PRO A 98 20.41 -6.83 9.34
C PRO A 98 20.66 -5.47 8.67
N ASP A 99 20.56 -5.46 7.33
CA ASP A 99 20.21 -4.24 6.62
C ASP A 99 18.77 -3.87 6.99
N TYR A 100 18.58 -2.68 7.58
CA TYR A 100 17.27 -2.28 8.08
C TYR A 100 16.25 -2.02 6.97
N ILE A 101 16.70 -1.65 5.77
CA ILE A 101 15.81 -1.47 4.62
C ILE A 101 15.33 -2.84 4.16
N ASP A 102 16.26 -3.78 3.93
CA ASP A 102 15.91 -5.13 3.48
C ASP A 102 15.01 -5.83 4.50
N TYR A 103 15.34 -5.72 5.78
CA TYR A 103 14.53 -6.33 6.84
C TYR A 103 13.13 -5.71 6.96
N TYR A 104 13.02 -4.39 6.84
CA TYR A 104 11.71 -3.74 6.83
C TYR A 104 10.87 -4.18 5.62
N LEU A 105 11.48 -4.31 4.43
CA LEU A 105 10.82 -4.81 3.23
C LEU A 105 10.42 -6.29 3.37
N GLU A 106 11.22 -7.11 4.04
CA GLU A 106 10.88 -8.49 4.38
C GLU A 106 9.61 -8.55 5.25
N LEU A 107 9.56 -7.76 6.33
CA LEU A 107 8.40 -7.66 7.20
C LEU A 107 7.18 -7.09 6.46
N PHE A 108 7.39 -6.11 5.57
CA PHE A 108 6.33 -5.54 4.75
C PHE A 108 5.72 -6.60 3.83
N ASN A 109 6.55 -7.36 3.11
CA ASN A 109 6.09 -8.44 2.24
C ASN A 109 5.35 -9.53 3.01
N LYS A 110 5.81 -9.87 4.22
CA LYS A 110 5.08 -10.78 5.11
C LYS A 110 3.70 -10.25 5.49
N ASN A 111 3.58 -8.95 5.74
CA ASN A 111 2.33 -8.28 6.13
C ASN A 111 1.41 -7.95 4.95
N THR A 112 1.89 -8.01 3.72
CA THR A 112 1.07 -7.88 2.50
C THR A 112 0.64 -9.22 1.92
N GLY A 113 1.29 -10.32 2.31
CA GLY A 113 0.89 -11.69 1.96
C GLY A 113 0.99 -11.95 0.46
N ASP A 114 -0.03 -12.55 -0.12
CA ASP A 114 -0.06 -12.97 -1.54
C ASP A 114 -0.40 -11.83 -2.52
N LEU A 115 -0.27 -10.57 -2.10
CA LEU A 115 -0.41 -9.47 -3.04
C LEU A 115 0.74 -9.50 -4.04
N ASP A 116 0.38 -9.49 -5.33
CA ASP A 116 1.33 -9.38 -6.46
C ASP A 116 1.93 -7.95 -6.53
N ILE A 117 2.74 -7.63 -5.52
CA ILE A 117 3.48 -6.38 -5.41
C ILE A 117 4.77 -6.52 -6.21
N LYS A 118 4.96 -5.61 -7.16
CA LYS A 118 6.20 -5.51 -7.90
C LYS A 118 7.19 -4.64 -7.13
N GLU A 119 8.33 -5.25 -6.80
CA GLU A 119 9.54 -4.59 -6.29
C GLU A 119 9.24 -3.43 -5.33
N PRO A 120 8.71 -3.69 -4.13
CA PRO A 120 8.53 -2.62 -3.16
C PRO A 120 9.90 -2.02 -2.82
N LYS A 121 9.98 -0.69 -2.83
CA LYS A 121 11.22 0.07 -2.57
C LYS A 121 10.98 1.05 -1.45
N LEU A 122 12.05 1.32 -0.71
CA LEU A 122 12.06 2.29 0.37
C LEU A 122 13.00 3.44 0.00
N GLU A 123 12.44 4.63 -0.18
CA GLU A 123 13.16 5.84 -0.57
C GLU A 123 12.68 7.01 0.28
N ASP A 124 13.60 7.70 0.95
CA ASP A 124 13.32 8.90 1.77
C ASP A 124 12.16 8.71 2.78
N ASN A 125 12.09 7.56 3.46
CA ASN A 125 11.00 7.18 4.37
C ASN A 125 9.63 7.04 3.68
N PHE A 126 9.62 6.74 2.38
CA PHE A 126 8.43 6.31 1.66
C PHE A 126 8.60 4.87 1.19
N ILE A 127 7.55 4.07 1.41
CA ILE A 127 7.36 2.86 0.62
C ILE A 127 6.74 3.28 -0.71
N ILE A 128 7.38 2.86 -1.79
CA ILE A 128 6.92 2.99 -3.17
C ILE A 128 6.70 1.59 -3.72
N LEU A 129 5.51 1.33 -4.24
CA LEU A 129 5.18 0.03 -4.81
C LEU A 129 4.16 0.13 -5.93
N THR A 130 4.16 -0.89 -6.77
CA THR A 130 3.21 -1.03 -7.87
C THR A 130 2.51 -2.38 -7.79
N LEU A 131 1.19 -2.37 -7.91
CA LEU A 131 0.31 -3.54 -7.92
C LEU A 131 -0.29 -3.68 -9.32
N ASN A 132 -0.15 -4.86 -9.94
CA ASN A 132 -0.81 -5.15 -11.21
C ASN A 132 -2.01 -6.05 -10.96
N LYS A 133 -3.21 -5.57 -11.28
CA LYS A 133 -4.43 -6.36 -11.12
C LYS A 133 -5.11 -6.60 -12.45
N LYS A 134 -5.43 -7.87 -12.67
CA LYS A 134 -6.19 -8.35 -13.81
C LYS A 134 -7.59 -8.72 -13.32
N TYR A 135 -8.59 -8.07 -13.88
CA TYR A 135 -10.00 -8.37 -13.69
C TYR A 135 -10.47 -9.11 -14.95
N GLN A 136 -11.00 -10.31 -14.76
CA GLN A 136 -11.48 -11.14 -15.87
C GLN A 136 -12.93 -11.51 -15.61
N LYS A 137 -13.80 -11.22 -16.59
CA LYS A 137 -15.22 -11.58 -16.54
C LYS A 137 -15.56 -12.35 -17.81
N THR A 138 -16.11 -13.55 -17.64
CA THR A 138 -16.45 -14.45 -18.74
C THR A 138 -17.95 -14.75 -18.69
N GLY A 139 -18.65 -14.51 -19.79
CA GLY A 139 -20.03 -14.92 -20.02
C GLY A 139 -20.12 -15.98 -21.14
N GLU A 140 -21.35 -16.36 -21.51
CA GLU A 140 -21.56 -17.36 -22.59
C GLU A 140 -21.01 -16.89 -23.95
N ASP A 141 -21.07 -15.58 -24.24
CA ASP A 141 -20.67 -14.98 -25.52
C ASP A 141 -19.58 -13.90 -25.42
N TYR A 142 -18.98 -13.69 -24.23
CA TYR A 142 -17.98 -12.64 -24.05
C TYR A 142 -16.90 -13.00 -23.04
N GLU A 143 -15.71 -12.42 -23.24
CA GLU A 143 -14.63 -12.40 -22.26
C GLU A 143 -14.09 -10.98 -22.19
N PHE A 144 -14.17 -10.38 -21.00
CA PHE A 144 -13.55 -9.10 -20.71
C PHE A 144 -12.34 -9.34 -19.83
N THR A 145 -11.19 -8.82 -20.27
CA THR A 145 -10.01 -8.67 -19.42
C THR A 145 -9.70 -7.19 -19.28
N TYR A 146 -9.71 -6.71 -18.04
CA TYR A 146 -9.26 -5.37 -17.69
C TYR A 146 -8.02 -5.48 -16.81
N THR A 147 -6.92 -4.87 -17.22
CA THR A 147 -5.70 -4.82 -16.40
C THR A 147 -5.49 -3.38 -15.95
N LYS A 148 -5.36 -3.18 -14.64
CA LYS A 148 -5.04 -1.89 -14.06
C LYS A 148 -3.80 -2.00 -13.20
N GLU A 149 -2.91 -1.05 -13.41
CA GLU A 149 -1.72 -0.86 -12.60
C GLU A 149 -2.02 0.23 -11.56
N PHE A 150 -1.72 -0.09 -10.29
CA PHE A 150 -1.90 0.82 -9.17
C PHE A 150 -0.54 1.12 -8.56
N SER A 151 -0.14 2.39 -8.59
CA SER A 151 1.10 2.84 -7.96
C SER A 151 0.81 3.58 -6.67
N PHE A 152 1.45 3.16 -5.60
CA PHE A 152 1.29 3.74 -4.27
C PHE A 152 2.63 4.31 -3.80
N LYS A 153 2.57 5.52 -3.22
CA LYS A 153 3.66 6.14 -2.48
C LYS A 153 3.14 6.54 -1.12
N LYS A 154 3.64 5.90 -0.06
CA LYS A 154 3.13 6.08 1.31
C LYS A 154 4.30 6.27 2.27
N LYS A 155 4.20 7.29 3.13
CA LYS A 155 5.20 7.60 4.15
C LYS A 155 5.17 6.52 5.24
N ILE A 156 6.33 6.15 5.75
CA ILE A 156 6.47 5.30 6.93
C ILE A 156 6.78 6.16 8.17
N SER A 157 6.44 5.66 9.35
CA SER A 157 6.58 6.39 10.62
C SER A 157 7.97 6.31 11.27
N ILE A 158 8.92 5.63 10.62
CA ILE A 158 10.26 5.33 11.16
C ILE A 158 11.30 5.80 10.14
N ASP A 159 12.29 6.57 10.59
CA ASP A 159 13.39 6.98 9.74
C ASP A 159 14.47 5.88 9.68
N ILE A 160 14.34 5.00 8.69
CA ILE A 160 15.24 3.84 8.54
C ILE A 160 16.65 4.28 8.15
N ASN A 161 16.77 5.37 7.39
CA ASN A 161 18.06 5.90 6.98
C ASN A 161 18.82 6.44 8.21
N ALA A 162 18.14 7.22 9.05
CA ALA A 162 18.72 7.71 10.30
C ALA A 162 19.14 6.56 11.24
N LEU A 163 18.36 5.46 11.28
CA LEU A 163 18.73 4.26 12.05
C LEU A 163 19.99 3.58 11.51
N ASN A 164 20.10 3.43 10.18
CA ASN A 164 21.30 2.88 9.55
C ASN A 164 22.52 3.78 9.78
N GLU A 165 22.36 5.11 9.69
CA GLU A 165 23.42 6.05 10.02
C GLU A 165 23.87 5.95 11.48
N LEU A 166 22.92 5.87 12.42
CA LEU A 166 23.22 5.66 13.84
C LEU A 166 24.00 4.36 14.05
N LYS A 167 23.55 3.26 13.46
CA LYS A 167 24.24 1.95 13.50
C LYS A 167 25.68 2.06 13.00
N ASN A 168 25.89 2.70 11.85
CA ASN A 168 27.22 2.85 11.23
C ASN A 168 28.13 3.78 12.03
N ASN A 169 27.59 4.87 12.58
CA ASN A 169 28.34 5.79 13.43
C ASN A 169 28.80 5.11 14.71
N ILE A 170 27.93 4.31 15.34
CA ILE A 170 28.30 3.54 16.53
C ILE A 170 29.37 2.49 16.17
N LYS A 171 29.19 1.74 15.07
CA LYS A 171 30.17 0.74 14.60
C LYS A 171 31.55 1.35 14.38
N THR A 172 31.61 2.45 13.64
CA THR A 172 32.86 3.18 13.35
C THR A 172 33.50 3.69 14.63
N CYS A 173 32.71 4.29 15.53
CA CYS A 173 33.26 4.86 16.76
C CYS A 173 33.83 3.78 17.70
N LEU A 174 33.20 2.60 17.76
CA LEU A 174 33.72 1.46 18.53
C LEU A 174 34.98 0.83 17.89
N GLN A 175 35.15 0.93 16.57
CA GLN A 175 36.34 0.47 15.87
C GLN A 175 37.53 1.44 16.04
N ASP A 176 37.27 2.74 16.06
CA ASP A 176 38.31 3.78 16.07
C ASP A 176 38.83 4.17 17.46
N ASN A 177 38.09 3.87 18.55
CA ASN A 177 38.40 4.34 19.90
C ASN A 177 38.35 3.24 20.97
N ASP A 178 39.42 3.11 21.76
CA ASP A 178 39.45 2.33 23.01
C ASP A 178 38.58 2.93 24.14
N GLN A 179 37.99 4.11 23.93
CA GLN A 179 37.13 4.79 24.91
C GLN A 179 35.68 4.90 24.43
N SER A 180 34.92 3.82 24.59
CA SER A 180 33.50 3.69 24.24
C SER A 180 32.57 4.75 24.88
N GLN A 181 33.02 5.44 25.94
CA GLN A 181 32.27 6.51 26.60
C GLN A 181 32.11 7.80 25.78
N ILE A 182 33.03 8.10 24.86
CA ILE A 182 32.98 9.36 24.07
C ILE A 182 32.00 9.23 22.88
N CYS A 183 31.71 8.01 22.47
CA CYS A 183 30.93 7.75 21.26
C CYS A 183 29.42 8.02 21.41
N LEU A 184 28.88 8.19 22.63
CA LEU A 184 27.47 7.84 22.92
C LEU A 184 26.76 8.77 23.91
N ASP A 185 26.88 10.09 23.70
CA ASP A 185 26.36 11.16 24.57
C ASP A 185 24.82 11.16 24.80
N TYR A 186 24.07 10.28 24.11
CA TYR A 186 22.60 10.19 24.15
C TYR A 186 22.05 8.84 24.64
N SER A 187 22.90 7.93 25.11
CA SER A 187 22.51 6.56 25.48
C SER A 187 22.36 6.38 27.01
N LYS A 188 21.42 5.53 27.43
CA LYS A 188 21.41 5.00 28.81
C LYS A 188 22.25 3.73 28.84
N LYS A 189 23.27 3.70 29.70
CA LYS A 189 24.11 2.52 29.93
C LYS A 189 23.65 1.79 31.20
N GLU A 190 23.33 0.51 31.08
CA GLU A 190 23.10 -0.41 32.18
C GLU A 190 23.99 -1.64 31.95
N ASP A 191 24.95 -1.86 32.85
CA ASP A 191 26.03 -2.84 32.68
C ASP A 191 26.78 -2.69 31.34
N ASN A 192 26.74 -3.72 30.49
CA ASN A 192 27.35 -3.77 29.16
C ASN A 192 26.36 -3.41 28.03
N ILE A 193 25.10 -3.09 28.36
CA ILE A 193 24.07 -2.77 27.38
C ILE A 193 23.89 -1.26 27.25
N LEU A 194 23.90 -0.80 26.01
CA LEU A 194 23.53 0.57 25.63
C LEU A 194 22.12 0.56 25.08
N THR A 195 21.27 1.45 25.59
CA THR A 195 19.90 1.62 25.11
C THR A 195 19.71 3.02 24.53
N TYR A 196 19.21 3.06 23.30
CA TYR A 196 18.76 4.24 22.60
C TYR A 196 17.24 4.22 22.48
N GLU A 197 16.63 5.34 22.81
CA GLU A 197 15.21 5.57 22.61
C GLU A 197 15.06 6.52 21.42
N ILE A 198 14.46 6.01 20.35
CA ILE A 198 14.35 6.71 19.08
C ILE A 198 12.89 7.10 18.91
N GLU A 199 12.67 8.41 18.89
CA GLU A 199 11.33 8.96 18.74
C GLU A 199 10.75 8.57 17.38
N THR A 200 9.50 8.11 17.39
CA THR A 200 8.80 7.71 16.17
C THR A 200 7.43 8.35 16.12
N GLU A 201 6.91 8.60 14.92
CA GLU A 201 5.54 9.10 14.80
C GLU A 201 4.55 8.05 15.35
N PRO A 202 3.71 8.41 16.34
CA PRO A 202 2.74 7.49 16.90
C PRO A 202 1.69 7.12 15.83
N ASN A 203 1.23 5.88 15.87
CA ASN A 203 0.20 5.41 14.96
C ASN A 203 -0.87 4.59 15.67
N LEU A 204 -1.95 4.23 14.96
CA LEU A 204 -3.11 3.52 15.48
C LEU A 204 -2.81 2.16 16.15
N TYR A 205 -1.65 1.55 15.87
CA TYR A 205 -1.27 0.24 16.38
C TYR A 205 -0.16 0.30 17.43
N ASP A 206 0.56 1.42 17.49
CA ASP A 206 1.77 1.55 18.29
C ASP A 206 2.15 3.02 18.49
N ASP A 207 2.05 3.49 19.73
CA ASP A 207 2.47 4.81 20.18
C ASP A 207 3.86 4.79 20.83
N SER A 208 4.53 3.64 20.86
CA SER A 208 5.84 3.50 21.48
C SER A 208 6.98 3.99 20.58
N ASN A 209 8.03 4.48 21.24
CA ASN A 209 9.33 4.77 20.64
C ASN A 209 10.06 3.47 20.29
N LEU A 210 10.93 3.53 19.29
CA LEU A 210 11.80 2.41 18.97
C LEU A 210 12.90 2.31 20.02
N ILE A 211 13.03 1.15 20.66
CA ILE A 211 14.08 0.87 21.62
C ILE A 211 15.15 0.05 20.93
N PHE A 212 16.28 0.69 20.65
CA PHE A 212 17.45 0.07 20.04
C PHE A 212 18.48 -0.24 21.12
N LYS A 213 18.91 -1.50 21.23
CA LYS A 213 19.88 -1.94 22.25
C LYS A 213 21.12 -2.55 21.62
N LEU A 214 22.26 -2.29 22.22
CA LEU A 214 23.56 -2.80 21.78
C LEU A 214 24.29 -3.43 22.97
N ASP A 215 24.86 -4.61 22.76
CA ASP A 215 25.78 -5.27 23.69
C ASP A 215 27.21 -4.83 23.40
N LEU A 216 27.90 -4.24 24.38
CA LEU A 216 29.27 -3.77 24.26
C LEU A 216 30.32 -4.88 24.35
N ASP A 217 30.03 -5.99 25.02
CA ASP A 217 31.01 -7.07 25.24
C ASP A 217 31.07 -8.04 24.05
N ASP A 218 29.95 -8.15 23.32
CA ASP A 218 29.77 -9.07 22.20
C ASP A 218 29.52 -8.31 20.89
N THR A 219 30.23 -7.18 20.73
CA THR A 219 30.14 -6.35 19.53
C THR A 219 30.77 -7.01 18.30
N GLY A 220 31.57 -8.08 18.44
CA GLY A 220 32.34 -8.65 17.33
C GLY A 220 33.46 -7.72 16.80
N VAL A 221 33.50 -6.47 17.25
CA VAL A 221 34.55 -5.50 16.94
C VAL A 221 35.78 -5.88 17.74
N ILE A 222 36.75 -6.48 17.06
CA ILE A 222 38.07 -6.75 17.63
C ILE A 222 38.71 -5.40 17.94
N THR A 223 38.65 -4.96 19.20
CA THR A 223 39.57 -3.94 19.69
C THR A 223 40.96 -4.57 19.61
N SER A 224 41.76 -4.12 18.65
CA SER A 224 43.17 -4.48 18.61
C SER A 224 43.86 -3.82 19.80
N ILE A 225 43.79 -4.48 20.96
CA ILE A 225 44.57 -4.12 22.14
C ILE A 225 46.04 -4.38 21.80
N LEU A 226 46.84 -3.32 21.72
CA LEU A 226 48.29 -3.34 21.71
C LEU A 226 48.81 -2.68 23.00
#